data_AF-A0A7V4N3W9-F1
#
_entry.id   AF-A0A7V4N3W9-F1
#
_cell.length_a   1.000
_cell.length_b   1.000
_cell.length_c   1.000
_cell.angle_alpha   90.00
_cell.angle_beta   90.00
_cell.angle_gamma   90.00
#
_symmetry.space_group_name_H-M   'P 1'
#
loop_
_entity.id
_entity.type
_entity.pdbx_description
1 polymer ?
#
loop_
_entity_poly.entity_id
_entity_poly.type
_entity_poly.pdbx_seq_one_letter_code
_entity_poly.pdbx_strand_id
1 'polypeptide(L)'
;MKKTLFTIFILFFFGFALYFPFLGEKEFQGEEGRRVLIALQMLENKEFLIPELFNEPYFNKPPLFNWALAGFFFITKSYSEVTARFFSSLCLILTSLFLVFIW
;
A
#
# COMPACT_ATOMS: atom_id res chain seq x y z
N MET A 1 -25.32 -8.46 -15.72
CA MET A 1 -25.34 -8.79 -14.27
C MET A 1 -24.61 -10.10 -13.96
N LYS A 2 -25.09 -11.29 -14.37
CA LYS A 2 -24.39 -12.57 -14.04
C LYS A 2 -22.94 -12.64 -14.52
N LYS A 3 -22.64 -12.17 -15.75
CA LYS A 3 -21.27 -12.12 -16.29
C LYS A 3 -20.36 -11.18 -15.49
N THR A 4 -20.83 -9.97 -15.18
CA THR A 4 -20.08 -8.99 -14.37
C THR A 4 -19.75 -9.53 -12.98
N LEU A 5 -20.72 -10.16 -12.31
CA LEU A 5 -20.50 -10.78 -11.00
C LEU A 5 -19.45 -11.90 -11.07
N PHE A 6 -19.49 -12.71 -12.13
CA PHE A 6 -18.48 -13.74 -12.38
C PHE A 6 -17.09 -13.16 -12.62
N THR A 7 -16.97 -12.08 -13.40
CA THR A 7 -15.69 -11.36 -13.59
C THR A 7 -15.14 -10.82 -12.28
N ILE A 8 -15.98 -10.15 -11.47
CA ILE A 8 -15.59 -9.63 -10.14
C ILE A 8 -15.07 -10.77 -9.26
N PHE A 9 -15.79 -11.89 -9.22
CA PHE A 9 -15.38 -13.06 -8.45
C PHE A 9 -14.02 -13.57 -8.89
N ILE A 10 -13.81 -13.76 -10.20
CA ILE A 10 -12.52 -14.21 -10.74
C ILE A 10 -11.41 -13.23 -10.37
N LEU A 11 -11.58 -11.93 -10.63
CA LEU A 11 -10.55 -10.93 -10.37
C LEU A 11 -10.19 -10.84 -8.88
N PHE A 12 -11.20 -10.93 -8.01
CA PHE A 12 -10.97 -10.95 -6.57
C PHE A 12 -10.13 -12.16 -6.16
N PHE A 13 -10.60 -13.38 -6.41
CA PHE A 13 -9.91 -14.58 -5.94
C PHE A 13 -8.56 -14.80 -6.63
N PHE A 14 -8.47 -14.53 -7.93
CA PHE A 14 -7.22 -14.63 -8.68
C PHE A 14 -6.21 -13.57 -8.24
N GLY A 15 -6.66 -12.32 -8.02
CA GLY A 15 -5.81 -11.25 -7.50
C GLY A 15 -5.23 -11.58 -6.12
N PHE A 16 -6.08 -12.08 -5.21
CA PHE A 16 -5.61 -12.54 -3.90
C PHE A 16 -4.59 -13.68 -4.03
N ALA A 17 -4.88 -14.69 -4.86
CA ALA A 17 -3.97 -15.82 -5.06
C ALA A 17 -2.61 -15.41 -5.66
N LEU A 18 -2.56 -14.34 -6.46
CA LEU A 18 -1.31 -13.85 -7.07
C LEU A 18 -0.50 -12.94 -6.15
N TYR A 19 -1.15 -12.01 -5.44
CA TYR A 19 -0.46 -10.88 -4.80
C TYR A 19 -0.26 -11.00 -3.29
N PHE A 20 -0.85 -12.01 -2.64
CA PHE A 20 -0.78 -12.18 -1.19
C PHE A 20 0.20 -13.27 -0.72
N PRO A 21 0.43 -14.36 -1.48
CA PRO A 21 1.47 -15.31 -1.10
C PRO A 21 2.84 -14.63 -1.02
N PHE A 22 3.63 -15.04 -0.03
CA PHE A 22 5.05 -14.68 0.12
C PHE A 22 5.35 -13.17 0.29
N LEU A 23 4.35 -12.35 0.63
CA LEU A 23 4.51 -10.91 0.84
C LEU A 23 5.60 -10.54 1.85
N GLY A 24 5.92 -11.42 2.80
CA GLY A 24 6.93 -11.20 3.83
C GLY A 24 8.27 -11.89 3.59
N GLU A 25 8.45 -12.65 2.50
CA GLU A 25 9.64 -13.50 2.37
C GLU A 25 10.93 -12.73 2.06
N LYS A 26 10.81 -11.60 1.36
CA LYS A 26 11.94 -10.74 1.04
C LYS A 26 11.91 -9.50 1.90
N GLU A 27 13.09 -9.09 2.37
CA GLU A 27 13.30 -7.78 2.98
C GLU A 27 12.86 -6.65 2.04
N PHE A 28 12.67 -5.45 2.59
CA PHE A 28 12.39 -4.28 1.77
C PHE A 28 13.51 -3.99 0.77
N GLN A 29 13.12 -3.69 -0.48
CA GLN A 29 14.09 -3.37 -1.54
C GLN A 29 13.86 -1.99 -2.12
N GLY A 30 14.96 -1.23 -2.27
CA GLY A 30 14.99 0.08 -2.94
C GLY A 30 13.93 1.05 -2.42
N GLU A 31 12.94 1.34 -3.27
CA GLU A 31 11.88 2.31 -3.01
C GLU A 31 10.91 1.91 -1.90
N GLU A 32 10.76 0.61 -1.61
CA GLU A 32 9.84 0.13 -0.57
C GLU A 32 10.27 0.65 0.80
N GLY A 33 11.52 0.40 1.18
CA GLY A 33 12.07 0.82 2.47
C GLY A 33 12.01 2.34 2.64
N ARG A 34 12.28 3.10 1.56
CA ARG A 34 12.17 4.57 1.59
C ARG A 34 10.75 5.04 1.95
N ARG A 35 9.71 4.45 1.35
CA ARG A 35 8.32 4.82 1.64
C ARG A 35 7.91 4.44 3.05
N VAL A 36 8.37 3.28 3.52
CA VAL A 36 8.16 2.81 4.90
C VAL A 36 8.78 3.79 5.88
N LEU A 37 10.04 4.18 5.67
CA LEU A 37 10.73 5.15 6.54
C LEU A 37 10.00 6.49 6.61
N ILE A 38 9.58 7.04 5.47
CA ILE A 38 8.82 8.31 5.46
C ILE A 38 7.51 8.17 6.23
N ALA A 39 6.76 7.07 6.03
CA ALA A 39 5.51 6.82 6.75
C ALA A 39 5.74 6.67 8.26
N LEU A 40 6.82 6.00 8.68
CA LEU A 40 7.20 5.88 10.09
C LEU A 40 7.58 7.24 10.68
N GLN A 41 8.37 8.03 9.95
CA GLN A 41 8.79 9.37 10.37
C GLN A 41 7.56 10.27 10.59
N MET A 42 6.58 10.27 9.68
CA MET A 42 5.30 10.97 9.85
C MET A 42 4.55 10.55 11.12
N LEU A 43 4.54 9.25 11.45
CA LEU A 43 3.90 8.74 12.66
C LEU A 43 4.67 9.14 13.93
N GLU A 44 5.99 9.24 13.86
CA GLU A 44 6.86 9.60 14.97
C GLU A 44 6.79 11.10 15.28
N ASN A 45 7.03 11.95 14.30
CA ASN A 45 7.11 13.41 14.47
C ASN A 45 5.74 14.12 14.39
N LYS A 46 4.69 13.42 13.94
CA LYS A 46 3.33 13.97 13.69
C LYS A 46 3.28 15.05 12.61
N GLU A 47 4.30 15.16 11.77
CA GLU A 47 4.36 16.06 10.64
C GLU A 47 3.90 15.31 9.37
N PHE A 48 2.71 15.66 8.89
CA PHE A 48 2.11 15.02 7.72
C PHE A 48 2.12 15.93 6.49
N LEU A 49 2.34 17.24 6.64
CA LEU A 49 2.33 18.17 5.51
C LEU A 49 3.65 18.09 4.74
N ILE A 50 4.77 18.13 5.46
CA ILE A 50 6.11 18.09 4.88
C ILE A 50 6.73 16.70 5.15
N PRO A 51 6.72 15.78 4.17
CA PRO A 51 7.40 14.49 4.32
C PRO A 51 8.89 14.69 4.53
N GLU A 52 9.47 13.91 5.44
CA GLU A 52 10.91 13.90 5.71
C GLU A 52 11.48 12.50 5.49
N LEU A 53 12.75 12.44 5.11
CA LEU A 53 13.55 11.23 5.04
C LEU A 53 14.92 11.53 5.66
N PHE A 54 15.28 10.80 6.71
CA PHE A 54 16.51 11.06 7.48
C PHE A 54 16.59 12.50 8.00
N ASN A 55 15.44 13.05 8.44
CA ASN A 55 15.29 14.43 8.94
C ASN A 55 15.53 15.52 7.91
N GLU A 56 15.57 15.17 6.62
CA GLU A 56 15.62 16.12 5.52
C GLU A 56 14.28 16.13 4.77
N PRO A 57 13.74 17.31 4.41
CA PRO A 57 12.52 17.39 3.63
C PRO A 57 12.60 16.63 2.28
N TYR A 58 11.61 15.79 2.00
CA TYR A 58 11.56 14.91 0.84
C TYR A 58 10.46 15.32 -0.15
N PHE A 59 10.79 16.16 -1.12
CA PHE A 59 9.80 16.73 -2.06
C PHE A 59 9.64 16.00 -3.40
N ASN A 60 10.24 14.82 -3.56
CA ASN A 60 10.24 14.12 -4.85
C ASN A 60 8.85 13.58 -5.25
N LYS A 61 7.95 13.35 -4.29
CA LYS A 61 6.61 12.80 -4.52
C LYS A 61 5.59 13.43 -3.57
N PRO A 62 4.32 13.58 -3.98
CA PRO A 62 3.26 13.98 -3.07
C PRO A 62 3.05 12.91 -1.98
N PRO A 63 2.64 13.31 -0.76
CA PRO A 63 2.65 12.44 0.41
C PRO A 63 1.46 11.46 0.51
N LEU A 64 0.50 11.49 -0.43
CA LEU A 64 -0.74 10.71 -0.34
C LEU A 64 -0.52 9.22 -0.06
N PHE A 65 0.44 8.59 -0.75
CA PHE A 65 0.75 7.18 -0.49
C PHE A 65 1.32 6.97 0.92
N ASN A 66 2.21 7.85 1.36
CA ASN A 66 2.82 7.76 2.69
C ASN A 66 1.79 8.00 3.79
N TRP A 67 0.82 8.90 3.59
CA TRP A 67 -0.31 9.07 4.51
C TRP A 67 -1.13 7.80 4.65
N ALA A 68 -1.47 7.18 3.53
CA ALA A 68 -2.28 5.96 3.56
C ALA A 68 -1.51 4.80 4.21
N LEU A 69 -0.22 4.67 3.90
CA LEU A 69 0.65 3.68 4.55
C LEU A 69 0.82 3.95 6.05
N ALA A 70 1.05 5.21 6.45
CA ALA A 70 1.14 5.62 7.85
C ALA A 70 -0.18 5.33 8.59
N GLY A 71 -1.33 5.62 7.99
CA GLY A 71 -2.63 5.27 8.55
C GLY A 71 -2.80 3.76 8.72
N PHE A 72 -2.38 2.98 7.73
CA PHE A 72 -2.44 1.51 7.80
C PHE A 72 -1.56 0.95 8.91
N PHE A 73 -0.33 1.45 9.03
CA PHE A 73 0.59 1.16 10.14
C PHE A 73 0.02 1.57 11.50
N PHE A 74 -0.61 2.74 11.59
CA PHE A 74 -1.25 3.20 12.81
C PHE A 74 -2.38 2.28 13.27
N ILE A 75 -3.18 1.75 12.34
CA ILE A 75 -4.30 0.84 12.65
C ILE A 75 -3.79 -0.56 12.99
N THR A 76 -2.89 -1.11 12.18
CA THR A 76 -2.41 -2.49 12.31
C THR A 76 -1.35 -2.68 13.40
N LYS A 77 -0.69 -1.60 13.82
CA LYS A 77 0.45 -1.62 14.76
C LYS A 77 1.61 -2.51 14.31
N SER A 78 1.71 -2.79 13.01
CA SER A 78 2.76 -3.59 12.40
C SER A 78 3.41 -2.78 11.27
N TYR A 79 4.74 -2.86 11.19
CA TYR A 79 5.55 -2.15 10.19
C TYR A 79 6.33 -3.14 9.30
N SER A 80 5.92 -4.41 9.31
CA SER A 80 6.56 -5.47 8.53
C SER A 80 6.31 -5.33 7.04
N GLU A 81 7.10 -6.06 6.27
CA GLU A 81 6.99 -6.22 4.82
C GLU A 81 5.60 -6.66 4.40
N VAL A 82 5.03 -7.62 5.13
CA VAL A 82 3.67 -8.10 4.90
C VAL A 82 2.69 -6.94 5.00
N THR A 83 2.75 -6.16 6.08
CA THR A 83 1.81 -5.06 6.32
C THR A 83 1.98 -3.95 5.28
N ALA A 84 3.21 -3.56 4.97
CA ALA A 84 3.47 -2.51 4.01
C ALA A 84 3.02 -2.89 2.59
N ARG A 85 3.33 -4.11 2.16
CA ARG A 85 2.97 -4.59 0.82
C ARG A 85 1.49 -4.95 0.70
N PHE A 86 0.88 -5.47 1.77
CA PHE A 86 -0.56 -5.76 1.82
C PHE A 86 -1.39 -4.54 1.43
N PHE A 87 -1.04 -3.35 1.94
CA PHE A 87 -1.73 -2.12 1.58
C PHE A 87 -1.70 -1.88 0.05
N SER A 88 -0.52 -1.93 -0.56
CA SER A 88 -0.38 -1.75 -2.01
C SER A 88 -1.05 -2.85 -2.83
N SER A 89 -0.95 -4.12 -2.41
CA SER A 89 -1.61 -5.25 -3.07
C SER A 89 -3.13 -5.14 -3.02
N LEU A 90 -3.67 -4.69 -1.88
CA LEU A 90 -5.11 -4.44 -1.72
C LEU A 90 -5.57 -3.32 -2.67
N CYS A 91 -4.84 -2.20 -2.76
CA CYS A 91 -5.15 -1.12 -3.69
C CYS A 91 -5.15 -1.60 -5.15
N LEU A 92 -4.25 -2.50 -5.53
CA LEU A 92 -4.21 -3.08 -6.89
C LEU A 92 -5.47 -3.89 -7.18
N ILE A 93 -5.88 -4.76 -6.26
CA ILE A 93 -7.10 -5.57 -6.42
C ILE A 93 -8.32 -4.65 -6.52
N LEU A 94 -8.45 -3.69 -5.60
CA LEU A 94 -9.55 -2.72 -5.63
C LEU A 94 -9.61 -1.91 -6.92
N THR A 95 -8.46 -1.46 -7.44
CA THR A 95 -8.36 -0.79 -8.73
C THR A 95 -8.84 -1.69 -9.86
N SER A 96 -8.44 -2.96 -9.88
CA SER A 96 -8.88 -3.90 -10.91
C SER A 96 -10.39 -4.11 -10.91
N LEU A 97 -11.01 -4.19 -9.72
CA LEU A 97 -12.45 -4.33 -9.57
C LEU A 97 -13.18 -3.05 -9.99
N PHE A 98 -12.62 -1.88 -9.66
CA PHE A 98 -13.17 -0.60 -10.05
C PHE A 98 -13.20 -0.42 -11.57
N LEU A 99 -12.15 -0.88 -12.28
CA LEU A 99 -12.08 -0.79 -13.74
C LEU A 99 -13.19 -1.58 -14.46
N VAL A 100 -13.73 -2.64 -13.86
CA VAL A 100 -14.89 -3.40 -14.40
C VAL A 100 -16.15 -2.53 -14.54
N PHE A 101 -16.24 -1.42 -13.81
CA PHE A 101 -17.39 -0.51 -13.87
C PHE A 101 -17.16 0.68 -14.79
N ILE A 102 -15.90 0.98 -15.12
CA ILE A 102 -15.54 2.09 -16.02
C ILE A 102 -15.52 1.62 -17.48
N TRP A 103 -15.06 0.39 -17.71
CA TRP A 103 -14.93 -0.23 -19.03
C TRP A 103 -16.06 -1.24 -19.28
#